data_AF-A0A952BRW1-F1
#
_entry.id   AF-A0A952BRW1-F1
#
_cell.length_a   1.000
_cell.length_b   1.000
_cell.length_c   1.000
_cell.angle_alpha   90.00
_cell.angle_beta   90.00
_cell.angle_gamma   90.00
#
_symmetry.space_group_name_H-M   'P 1'
#
loop_
_entity.id
_entity.type
_entity.pdbx_description
1 polymer ?
#
loop_
_entity_poly.entity_id
_entity_poly.type
_entity_poly.pdbx_seq_one_letter_code
_entity_poly.pdbx_strand_id
1 'polypeptide(L)' 'MNKRTLLIILYILIVGASIYVTYTFYTWLMKPDGGSIINYALFIGFALFTYINVKRLLSLFRNRSK' A
#
# COMPACT_ATOMS: atom_id res chain seq x y z
N MET A 1 14.57 12.77 16.42
CA MET A 1 13.98 11.49 15.96
C MET A 1 14.98 10.78 15.06
N ASN A 2 15.29 9.51 15.27
CA ASN A 2 16.27 8.78 14.45
C ASN A 2 15.76 8.66 12.99
N LYS A 3 16.61 8.86 11.97
CA LYS A 3 16.21 8.87 10.54
C LYS A 3 15.45 7.60 10.15
N ARG A 4 15.81 6.46 10.75
CA ARG A 4 15.13 5.17 10.58
C ARG A 4 13.71 5.16 11.14
N THR A 5 13.49 5.73 12.32
CA THR A 5 12.15 5.83 12.93
C THR A 5 11.23 6.69 12.08
N LEU A 6 11.74 7.80 11.54
CA LEU A 6 10.99 8.64 10.60
C LEU A 6 10.57 7.86 9.34
N LEU A 7 11.49 7.09 8.75
CA LEU A 7 11.17 6.25 7.59
C LEU A 7 10.12 5.18 7.92
N ILE A 8 10.21 4.53 9.07
CA ILE A 8 9.21 3.54 9.50
C ILE A 8 7.82 4.17 9.59
N ILE A 9 7.71 5.32 10.27
CA ILE A 9 6.43 6.05 10.38
C ILE A 9 5.90 6.44 9.00
N LEU A 10 6.77 6.96 8.13
CA LEU A 10 6.42 7.34 6.76
C LEU A 10 5.89 6.14 5.97
N TYR A 11 6.58 5.00 6.01
CA TYR A 11 6.14 3.79 5.30
C TYR A 11 4.86 3.20 5.89
N ILE A 12 4.62 3.31 7.20
CA ILE A 12 3.34 2.91 7.82
C ILE A 12 2.20 3.75 7.26
N LEU A 13 2.37 5.08 7.19
CA LEU A 13 1.36 5.97 6.62
C LEU A 13 1.11 5.68 5.14
N ILE A 14 2.16 5.48 4.35
CA ILE A 14 2.05 5.11 2.93
C ILE A 14 1.31 3.79 2.77
N VAL A 15 1.71 2.74 3.49
CA VAL A 15 1.06 1.42 3.42
C VAL A 15 -0.42 1.52 3.82
N GLY A 16 -0.73 2.20 4.93
CA GLY A 16 -2.10 2.37 5.39
C GLY A 16 -2.98 3.09 4.37
N ALA A 17 -2.49 4.20 3.81
CA ALA A 17 -3.20 4.92 2.75
C ALA A 17 -3.39 4.07 1.49
N SER A 18 -2.37 3.30 1.11
CA SER A 18 -2.42 2.42 -0.08
C SER A 18 -3.44 1.29 0.08
N ILE A 19 -3.53 0.70 1.27
CA ILE A 19 -4.54 -0.32 1.60
C ILE A 19 -5.95 0.29 1.51
N TYR A 20 -6.15 1.48 2.09
CA TYR A 20 -7.43 2.17 2.04
C TYR A 20 -7.87 2.43 0.59
N VAL A 21 -6.98 2.99 -0.24
CA VAL A 21 -7.25 3.26 -1.66
C VAL A 21 -7.56 1.96 -2.42
N THR A 22 -6.76 0.92 -2.21
CA THR A 22 -6.97 -0.40 -2.83
C THR A 22 -8.35 -0.97 -2.47
N TYR A 23 -8.76 -0.83 -1.21
CA TYR A 23 -10.08 -1.26 -0.74
C TYR A 23 -11.23 -0.43 -1.34
N THR A 24 -11.06 0.89 -1.47
CA THR A 24 -12.04 1.73 -2.15
C THR A 24 -12.23 1.32 -3.61
N PHE A 25 -11.14 1.06 -4.34
CA PHE A 25 -11.25 0.56 -5.72
C PHE A 25 -11.89 -0.82 -5.80
N TYR A 26 -11.56 -1.72 -4.88
CA TYR A 26 -12.19 -3.04 -4.80
C TYR A 26 -13.71 -2.95 -4.59
N THR A 27 -14.15 -2.16 -3.62
CA THR A 27 -15.59 -1.95 -3.36
C THR A 27 -16.28 -1.22 -4.51
N TRP A 28 -15.57 -0.35 -5.23
CA TRP A 28 -16.11 0.28 -6.42
C TRP A 28 -16.28 -0.71 -7.58
N LEU A 29 -15.30 -1.58 -7.83
CA LEU A 29 -15.36 -2.66 -8.83
C LEU A 29 -16.55 -3.61 -8.62
N MET A 30 -16.99 -3.81 -7.37
CA MET A 30 -18.15 -4.64 -7.04
C MET A 30 -19.50 -4.00 -7.35
N LYS A 31 -19.55 -2.70 -7.66
CA LYS A 31 -20.78 -2.02 -8.07
C LYS A 31 -21.08 -2.29 -9.55
N PRO A 32 -22.36 -2.28 -9.95
CA PRO A 32 -22.76 -2.56 -11.34
C PRO A 32 -22.05 -1.67 -12.38
N ASP A 33 -21.77 -0.40 -12.06
CA ASP A 33 -21.05 0.54 -12.93
C ASP A 33 -19.52 0.56 -12.71
N GLY A 34 -19.02 -0.29 -11.82
CA GLY A 34 -17.63 -0.29 -11.37
C GLY A 34 -16.67 -1.05 -12.26
N GLY A 35 -17.17 -1.93 -13.13
CA GLY A 35 -16.39 -2.86 -13.95
C GLY A 35 -15.70 -2.22 -15.16
N SER A 36 -14.92 -1.15 -14.96
CA SER A 36 -14.10 -0.56 -16.02
C SER A 36 -12.67 -1.11 -15.99
N ILE A 37 -12.05 -1.26 -17.17
CA ILE A 37 -10.64 -1.71 -17.32
C ILE A 37 -9.69 -0.79 -16.53
N ILE A 38 -9.98 0.51 -16.49
CA ILE A 38 -9.20 1.51 -15.77
C ILE A 38 -9.19 1.20 -14.26
N ASN A 39 -10.34 0.79 -13.70
CA ASN A 39 -10.45 0.47 -12.27
C ASN A 39 -9.69 -0.79 -11.90
N TYR A 40 -9.71 -1.80 -12.77
CA TYR A 40 -8.90 -3.00 -12.59
C TYR A 40 -7.41 -2.68 -12.65
N ALA A 41 -6.97 -1.86 -13.62
CA ALA A 41 -5.58 -1.44 -13.72
C ALA A 41 -5.12 -0.65 -12.49
N LEU A 42 -5.95 0.28 -12.01
CA LEU A 42 -5.69 1.05 -10.79
C LEU A 42 -5.63 0.14 -9.56
N PHE A 43 -6.57 -0.79 -9.41
CA PHE A 43 -6.57 -1.76 -8.31
C PHE A 43 -5.29 -2.60 -8.29
N ILE A 44 -4.90 -3.19 -9.44
CA ILE A 44 -3.67 -3.99 -9.55
C ILE A 44 -2.44 -3.13 -9.27
N GLY A 45 -2.39 -1.91 -9.81
CA GLY A 45 -1.29 -0.97 -9.58
C GLY A 45 -1.12 -0.61 -8.10
N PHE A 46 -2.21 -0.26 -7.41
CA PHE A 46 -2.19 0.04 -5.99
C PHE A 46 -1.90 -1.18 -5.13
N ALA A 47 -2.36 -2.37 -5.51
CA ALA A 47 -2.03 -3.62 -4.83
C ALA A 47 -0.51 -3.91 -4.90
N LEU A 48 0.09 -3.79 -6.09
CA LEU A 48 1.53 -3.95 -6.28
C LEU A 48 2.34 -2.89 -5.53
N PHE A 49 1.90 -1.62 -5.60
CA PHE A 49 2.51 -0.53 -4.85
C PHE A 49 2.47 -0.78 -3.34
N THR A 50 1.32 -1.20 -2.82
CA THR A 50 1.16 -1.55 -1.40
C THR A 50 2.14 -2.66 -1.01
N TYR A 51 2.23 -3.72 -1.80
CA TYR A 51 3.12 -4.85 -1.54
C TYR A 51 4.60 -4.43 -1.47
N ILE A 52 5.07 -3.60 -2.40
CA ILE A 52 6.45 -3.09 -2.42
C ILE A 52 6.74 -2.29 -1.14
N ASN A 53 5.82 -1.40 -0.74
CA ASN A 53 5.99 -0.58 0.46
C ASN A 53 5.93 -1.42 1.75
N VAL A 54 5.08 -2.45 1.81
CA VAL A 54 5.06 -3.41 2.92
C VAL A 54 6.40 -4.15 3.04
N LYS A 55 6.95 -4.65 1.93
CA LYS A 55 8.28 -5.29 1.95
C LYS A 55 9.38 -4.35 2.46
N ARG A 56 9.38 -3.09 2.00
CA ARG A 56 10.34 -2.08 2.47
C ARG A 56 10.18 -1.81 3.97
N LEU A 57 8.94 -1.66 4.44
CA LEU A 57 8.63 -1.50 5.85
C LEU A 57 9.15 -2.68 6.69
N LEU A 58 8.87 -3.91 6.27
CA LEU A 58 9.36 -5.11 6.96
C LEU A 58 10.89 -5.19 6.98
N SER A 59 11.57 -4.81 5.90
CA SER A 59 13.04 -4.73 5.87
C SER A 59 13.58 -3.70 6.86
N LEU A 60 12.91 -2.55 7.01
CA LEU A 60 13.27 -1.53 8.00
C LEU A 60 13.08 -2.01 9.44
N PHE A 61 12.19 -2.98 9.69
CA PHE A 61 12.10 -3.65 10.98
C PHE A 61 13.17 -4.74 11.14
N ARG A 62 13.44 -5.54 10.10
CA ARG A 62 14.37 -6.68 10.13
C ARG A 62 15.84 -6.29 10.34
N ASN A 63 16.27 -5.13 9.85
CA ASN A 63 17.63 -4.60 10.07
C ASN A 63 17.94 -4.19 11.54
N ARG A 64 17.16 -4.67 12.54
CA ARG A 64 17.47 -4.53 13.97
C ARG A 64 18.18 -5.76 14.54
N SER A 65 18.31 -6.85 13.77
CA SER A 65 18.83 -8.13 14.26
C SER A 65 20.25 -8.46 13.79
N LYS A 66 21.11 -7.45 13.60
CA LYS A 66 22.55 -7.64 13.47
C LYS A 66 23.25 -6.71 14.44
#